data_AF-A0A953CER4-F1
#
_entry.id   AF-A0A953CER4-F1
#
_cell.length_a   1.000
_cell.length_b   1.000
_cell.length_c   1.000
_cell.angle_alpha   90.00
_cell.angle_beta   90.00
_cell.angle_gamma   90.00
#
_symmetry.space_group_name_H-M   'P 1'
#
loop_
_entity.id
_entity.type
_entity.pdbx_description
1 polymer ?
#
loop_
_entity_poly.entity_id
_entity_poly.type
_entity_poly.pdbx_seq_one_letter_code
_entity_poly.pdbx_strand_id
1 'polypeptide(L)'
;MHTPRPSPPEGLQLPTNRSFGLVFCGFFALLALFPLLSGGSVRLWSAVASAAFGATALFFPSVLTPLNRLWMRFGALLHRIVSPIVLALLFFVVITPFGLVMRLLGKDPLKLRSEPVQTYWIDREPPGPQPESLNNQF
;
A
#
# COMPACT_ATOMS: atom_id res chain seq x y z
N MET A 1 17.72 -32.67 -16.36
CA MET A 1 18.01 -31.68 -15.30
C MET A 1 17.56 -30.31 -15.82
N HIS A 2 16.37 -29.86 -15.44
CA HIS A 2 15.73 -28.65 -15.98
C HIS A 2 16.00 -27.52 -14.99
N THR A 3 16.91 -26.59 -15.30
CA THR A 3 17.10 -25.39 -14.49
C THR A 3 15.96 -24.42 -14.78
N PRO A 4 15.24 -23.88 -13.77
CA PRO A 4 14.28 -22.81 -13.99
C PRO A 4 15.01 -21.56 -14.47
N ARG A 5 14.51 -20.91 -15.53
CA ARG A 5 15.03 -19.59 -15.95
C ARG A 5 14.69 -18.54 -14.88
N PRO A 6 15.61 -17.63 -14.55
CA PRO A 6 15.29 -16.50 -13.68
C PRO A 6 14.20 -15.65 -14.34
N SER A 7 13.11 -15.41 -13.61
CA SER A 7 12.08 -14.45 -14.02
C SER A 7 12.69 -13.06 -14.12
N PRO A 8 12.36 -12.27 -15.17
CA PRO A 8 12.88 -10.91 -15.30
C PRO A 8 12.50 -10.08 -14.06
N PRO A 9 13.35 -9.13 -13.64
CA PRO A 9 13.03 -8.25 -12.53
C PRO A 9 11.74 -7.49 -12.84
N GLU A 10 10.80 -7.48 -11.90
CA GLU A 10 9.55 -6.72 -12.01
C GLU A 10 9.88 -5.21 -12.09
N GLY A 11 10.11 -4.73 -13.31
CA GLY A 11 10.11 -3.32 -13.60
C GLY A 11 8.70 -2.79 -13.37
N LEU A 12 8.59 -1.72 -12.57
CA LEU A 12 7.36 -0.95 -12.34
C LEU A 12 6.59 -0.75 -13.65
N GLN A 13 5.53 -1.54 -13.86
CA GLN A 13 4.73 -1.46 -15.08
C GLN A 13 3.96 -0.13 -15.04
N LEU A 14 4.39 0.83 -15.85
CA LEU A 14 3.67 2.09 -15.99
C LEU A 14 2.29 1.81 -16.60
N PRO A 15 1.20 2.34 -16.01
CA PRO A 15 -0.12 2.17 -16.58
C PRO A 15 -0.17 2.76 -17.99
N THR A 16 -0.84 2.07 -18.90
CA THR A 16 -1.01 2.52 -20.28
C THR A 16 -1.66 3.91 -20.31
N ASN A 17 -1.23 4.79 -21.23
CA ASN A 17 -1.78 6.15 -21.36
C ASN A 17 -3.32 6.18 -21.54
N ARG A 18 -3.88 5.14 -22.16
CA ARG A 18 -5.34 4.95 -22.29
C ARG A 18 -6.00 4.79 -20.93
N SER A 19 -5.47 3.92 -20.07
CA SER A 19 -5.98 3.70 -18.72
C SER A 19 -5.88 4.97 -17.88
N PHE A 20 -4.77 5.71 -18.00
CA PHE A 20 -4.62 7.03 -17.36
C PHE A 20 -5.75 7.98 -17.80
N GLY A 21 -5.94 8.17 -19.11
CA GLY A 21 -6.99 9.05 -19.62
C GLY A 21 -8.41 8.61 -19.23
N LEU A 22 -8.69 7.31 -19.19
CA LEU A 22 -9.99 6.77 -18.76
C LEU A 22 -10.26 7.02 -17.27
N VAL A 23 -9.26 6.91 -16.40
CA VAL A 23 -9.40 7.23 -14.96
C VAL A 23 -9.79 8.70 -14.78
N PHE A 24 -9.12 9.62 -15.50
CA PHE A 24 -9.47 11.05 -15.46
C PHE A 24 -10.85 11.34 -16.07
N CYS A 25 -11.20 10.67 -17.17
CA CYS A 25 -12.55 10.74 -17.77
C CYS A 25 -13.62 10.36 -16.75
N GLY A 26 -13.45 9.22 -16.05
CA GLY A 26 -14.36 8.76 -15.01
C GLY A 26 -14.42 9.70 -13.81
N PHE A 27 -13.27 10.21 -13.35
CA PHE A 27 -13.20 11.20 -12.27
C PHE A 27 -13.99 12.48 -12.61
N PHE A 28 -13.78 13.06 -13.79
CA PHE A 28 -14.52 14.24 -14.21
C PHE A 28 -16.00 13.96 -14.49
N ALA A 29 -16.35 12.76 -14.96
CA ALA A 29 -17.75 12.35 -15.13
C ALA A 29 -18.46 12.29 -13.76
N LEU A 30 -17.83 11.69 -12.75
CA LEU A 30 -18.36 11.67 -11.39
C LEU A 30 -18.52 13.10 -10.84
N LEU A 31 -17.53 13.98 -11.04
CA LEU A 31 -17.64 15.39 -10.63
C LEU A 31 -18.74 16.16 -11.37
N ALA A 32 -18.99 15.84 -12.65
CA ALA A 32 -20.06 16.43 -13.42
C ALA A 32 -21.45 15.98 -12.92
N LEU A 33 -21.53 14.72 -12.49
CA LEU A 33 -22.76 14.10 -12.02
C LEU A 33 -23.03 14.30 -10.52
N PHE A 34 -22.00 14.58 -9.71
CA PHE A 34 -22.12 14.75 -8.25
C PHE A 34 -23.19 15.77 -7.83
N PRO A 35 -23.33 16.95 -8.48
CA PRO A 35 -24.36 17.93 -8.11
C PRO A 35 -25.79 17.46 -8.34
N LEU A 36 -26.02 16.47 -9.21
CA LEU A 36 -27.37 15.91 -9.42
C LEU A 36 -27.90 15.21 -8.17
N LEU A 37 -27.02 14.64 -7.33
CA LEU A 37 -27.42 14.04 -6.06
C LEU A 37 -27.99 15.06 -5.07
N SER A 38 -27.64 16.34 -5.26
CA SER A 38 -28.12 17.45 -4.43
C SER A 38 -29.21 18.28 -5.14
N GLY A 39 -29.75 17.80 -6.26
CA GLY A 39 -30.78 18.50 -7.05
C GLY A 39 -30.23 19.66 -7.91
N GLY A 40 -28.91 19.79 -8.04
CA GLY A 40 -28.26 20.78 -8.90
C GLY A 40 -28.15 20.34 -10.36
N SER A 41 -27.75 21.27 -11.23
CA SER A 41 -27.48 20.99 -12.65
C SER A 41 -26.11 20.34 -12.87
N VAL A 42 -25.96 19.61 -13.97
CA VAL A 42 -24.67 19.06 -14.40
C VAL A 42 -23.66 20.19 -14.53
N ARG A 43 -22.50 20.03 -13.91
CA ARG A 43 -21.38 20.97 -14.09
C ARG A 43 -20.82 20.81 -15.50
N LEU A 44 -21.29 21.66 -16.42
CA LEU A 44 -20.92 21.67 -17.84
C LEU A 44 -19.40 21.68 -18.05
N TRP A 45 -18.65 22.45 -17.25
CA TRP A 45 -17.18 22.49 -17.35
C TRP A 45 -16.53 21.13 -17.09
N SER A 46 -17.01 20.36 -16.09
CA SER A 46 -16.49 19.02 -15.80
C SER A 46 -16.98 17.98 -16.79
N ALA A 47 -18.18 18.16 -17.36
CA ALA A 47 -18.67 17.29 -18.44
C ALA A 47 -17.81 17.45 -19.71
N VAL A 48 -17.49 18.69 -20.08
CA VAL A 48 -16.58 19.01 -21.20
C VAL A 48 -15.18 18.45 -20.93
N ALA A 49 -14.66 18.60 -19.70
CA ALA A 49 -13.38 18.03 -19.31
C ALA A 49 -13.36 16.49 -19.44
N SER A 50 -14.41 15.82 -18.96
CA SER A 50 -14.56 14.36 -19.07
C SER A 50 -14.55 13.91 -20.55
N ALA A 51 -15.35 14.56 -21.40
CA ALA A 51 -15.39 14.28 -22.83
C ALA A 51 -14.02 14.52 -23.51
N ALA A 52 -13.33 15.61 -23.18
CA ALA A 52 -12.01 15.92 -23.73
C ALA A 52 -10.95 14.88 -23.34
N PHE A 53 -10.93 14.46 -22.06
CA PHE A 53 -10.03 13.40 -21.60
C PHE A 53 -10.36 12.05 -22.24
N GLY A 54 -11.65 11.69 -22.36
CA GLY A 54 -12.09 10.47 -23.05
C GLY A 54 -11.69 10.45 -24.53
N ALA A 55 -11.94 11.54 -25.26
CA ALA A 55 -11.56 11.67 -26.66
C ALA A 55 -10.03 11.60 -26.84
N THR A 56 -9.27 12.30 -26.02
CA THR A 56 -7.80 12.26 -26.08
C THR A 56 -7.25 10.88 -25.76
N ALA A 57 -7.85 10.17 -24.80
CA ALA A 57 -7.46 8.80 -24.45
C ALA A 57 -7.67 7.80 -25.61
N LEU A 58 -8.74 7.97 -26.39
CA LEU A 58 -9.09 7.08 -27.49
C LEU A 58 -8.33 7.40 -28.78
N PHE A 59 -8.29 8.67 -29.17
CA PHE A 59 -7.76 9.09 -30.47
C PHE A 59 -6.27 9.45 -30.44
N PHE A 60 -5.78 10.06 -29.37
CA PHE A 60 -4.39 10.55 -29.28
C PHE A 60 -3.73 10.25 -27.92
N PRO A 61 -3.62 8.96 -27.52
CA PRO A 61 -3.04 8.59 -26.23
C PRO A 61 -1.57 9.02 -26.06
N SER A 62 -0.86 9.29 -27.16
CA SER A 62 0.53 9.74 -27.15
C SER A 62 0.69 11.12 -26.51
N VAL A 63 -0.31 12.01 -26.60
CA VAL A 63 -0.29 13.34 -25.98
C VAL A 63 -0.36 13.24 -24.45
N LEU A 64 -0.99 12.18 -23.94
CA LEU A 64 -1.09 11.90 -22.50
C LEU A 64 0.20 11.29 -21.92
N THR A 65 1.17 10.90 -22.75
CA THR A 65 2.42 10.25 -22.28
C THR A 65 3.24 11.11 -21.31
N PRO A 66 3.61 12.37 -21.62
CA PRO A 66 4.38 13.20 -20.68
C PRO A 66 3.59 13.48 -19.40
N LEU A 67 2.27 13.67 -19.50
CA LEU A 67 1.40 13.92 -18.37
C LEU A 67 1.28 12.69 -17.46
N ASN A 68 1.08 11.51 -18.03
CA ASN A 68 1.05 10.23 -17.32
C ASN A 68 2.37 10.01 -16.56
N ARG A 69 3.51 10.22 -17.22
CA ARG A 69 4.82 10.09 -16.59
C ARG A 69 5.02 11.08 -15.43
N LEU A 70 4.59 12.33 -15.59
CA LEU A 70 4.68 13.34 -14.55
C LEU A 70 3.78 12.98 -13.36
N TRP A 71 2.55 12.54 -13.63
CA TRP A 71 1.61 12.10 -12.61
C TRP A 71 2.13 10.90 -11.83
N MET A 72 2.72 9.91 -12.51
CA MET A 72 3.31 8.74 -11.85
C MET A 72 4.48 9.13 -10.93
N ARG A 73 5.33 10.08 -11.36
CA ARG A 73 6.41 10.62 -10.51
C ARG A 73 5.86 11.38 -9.30
N PHE A 74 4.82 12.17 -9.51
CA PHE A 74 4.14 12.88 -8.43
C PHE A 74 3.52 11.88 -7.43
N GLY A 75 2.84 10.85 -7.92
CA GLY A 75 2.28 9.78 -7.10
C GLY A 75 3.35 9.03 -6.30
N ALA A 76 4.51 8.74 -6.91
CA ALA A 76 5.64 8.13 -6.21
C ALA A 76 6.22 9.04 -5.12
N LEU A 77 6.35 10.35 -5.39
CA LEU A 77 6.82 11.32 -4.40
C LEU A 77 5.81 11.45 -3.24
N LEU A 78 4.52 11.54 -3.55
CA LEU A 78 3.46 11.58 -2.56
C LEU A 78 3.47 10.30 -1.71
N HIS A 79 3.58 9.12 -2.34
CA HIS A 79 3.67 7.85 -1.62
C HIS A 79 4.87 7.81 -0.68
N ARG A 80 6.03 8.33 -1.09
CA ARG A 80 7.22 8.43 -0.24
C ARG A 80 6.99 9.25 1.04
N ILE A 81 6.07 10.22 1.01
CA ILE A 81 5.72 11.05 2.17
C ILE A 81 4.57 10.41 2.96
N VAL A 82 3.53 9.93 2.28
CA VAL A 82 2.34 9.33 2.90
C VAL A 82 2.68 8.02 3.60
N SER A 83 3.52 7.18 3.02
CA SER A 83 3.91 5.88 3.59
C SER A 83 4.51 6.01 5.01
N PRO A 84 5.55 6.83 5.26
CA PRO A 84 6.07 7.02 6.62
C PRO A 84 5.09 7.73 7.55
N ILE A 85 4.24 8.64 7.04
CA ILE A 85 3.21 9.30 7.87
C ILE A 85 2.19 8.28 8.37
N VAL A 86 1.67 7.42 7.48
CA VAL A 86 0.72 6.36 7.83
C VAL A 86 1.37 5.37 8.79
N LEU A 87 2.62 4.98 8.54
CA LEU A 87 3.36 4.10 9.44
C LEU A 87 3.57 4.72 10.82
N ALA A 88 3.93 6.00 10.89
CA ALA A 88 4.07 6.74 12.14
C ALA A 88 2.72 6.81 12.88
N LEU A 89 1.64 7.13 12.17
CA LEU A 89 0.29 7.18 12.73
C LEU A 89 -0.11 5.81 13.31
N LEU A 90 0.09 4.73 12.55
CA LEU A 90 -0.16 3.36 13.02
C LEU A 90 0.66 3.07 14.28
N PHE A 91 1.93 3.43 14.28
CA PHE A 91 2.81 3.19 15.43
C PHE A 91 2.35 3.95 16.67
N PHE A 92 2.01 5.24 16.56
CA PHE A 92 1.63 6.05 17.71
C PHE A 92 0.18 5.86 18.16
N VAL A 93 -0.74 5.51 17.26
CA VAL A 93 -2.17 5.37 17.58
C VAL A 93 -2.54 3.94 17.95
N VAL A 94 -1.87 2.94 17.39
CA VAL A 94 -2.20 1.53 17.63
C VAL A 94 -1.11 0.85 18.48
N ILE A 95 0.13 0.83 17.97
CA ILE A 95 1.20 0.01 18.59
C ILE A 95 1.61 0.56 19.96
N THR A 96 1.84 1.88 20.05
CA THR A 96 2.33 2.55 21.26
C THR A 96 1.35 2.46 22.42
N PRO A 97 0.05 2.81 22.26
CA PRO A 97 -0.90 2.68 23.37
C PRO A 97 -1.14 1.23 23.75
N PHE A 98 -1.12 0.30 22.79
CA PHE A 98 -1.20 -1.13 23.09
C PHE A 98 -0.04 -1.59 23.97
N GLY A 99 1.20 -1.20 23.64
CA GLY A 99 2.38 -1.48 24.45
C GLY A 99 2.31 -0.82 25.83
N LEU A 100 1.78 0.41 25.91
CA LEU A 100 1.58 1.11 27.19
C LEU A 100 0.56 0.37 28.07
N VAL A 101 -0.57 -0.07 27.50
CA VAL A 101 -1.59 -0.86 28.20
C VAL A 101 -1.00 -2.17 28.71
N MET A 102 -0.22 -2.89 27.90
CA MET A 102 0.48 -4.10 28.36
C MET A 102 1.42 -3.82 29.53
N ARG A 103 2.18 -2.72 29.45
CA ARG A 103 3.10 -2.32 30.51
C ARG A 103 2.37 -1.95 31.81
N LEU A 104 1.21 -1.28 31.71
CA LEU A 104 0.34 -0.97 32.85
C LEU A 104 -0.27 -2.24 33.48
N LEU A 105 -0.60 -3.24 32.66
CA LEU A 105 -1.05 -4.57 33.10
C LEU A 105 0.08 -5.44 33.66
N GLY A 106 1.33 -4.93 33.73
CA GLY A 106 2.50 -5.66 34.20
C GLY A 106 2.94 -6.79 33.26
N LYS A 107 2.40 -6.85 32.04
CA LYS A 107 2.76 -7.87 31.05
C LYS A 107 3.98 -7.38 30.28
N ASP A 108 5.09 -8.08 30.43
CA ASP A 108 6.30 -7.88 29.62
C ASP A 108 6.49 -9.09 28.68
N PRO A 109 5.74 -9.15 27.55
CA PRO A 109 5.83 -10.28 26.63
C PRO A 109 7.22 -10.41 25.99
N LEU A 110 7.99 -9.32 25.95
CA LEU A 110 9.32 -9.28 25.35
C LEU A 110 10.43 -9.49 26.38
N LYS A 111 10.10 -9.62 27.68
CA LYS A 111 11.07 -9.74 28.80
C LYS A 111 12.21 -8.73 28.66
N LEU A 112 11.86 -7.47 28.37
CA LEU A 112 12.82 -6.41 28.07
C LEU A 112 13.64 -5.97 29.29
N ARG A 113 13.18 -6.30 30.50
CA ARG A 113 13.93 -6.05 31.73
C ARG A 113 15.09 -7.04 31.83
N SER A 114 16.32 -6.52 31.83
CA SER A 114 17.50 -7.32 32.15
C SER A 114 17.46 -7.73 33.62
N GLU A 115 17.24 -9.01 33.87
CA GLU A 115 17.38 -9.59 35.19
C GLU A 115 18.83 -10.06 35.40
N PRO A 116 19.42 -9.90 36.59
CA PRO A 116 20.75 -10.42 36.90
C PRO A 116 20.67 -11.94 37.10
N VAL A 117 20.48 -12.66 36.00
CA VAL A 117 20.43 -14.13 35.94
C VAL A 117 21.72 -14.67 35.31
N GLN A 118 22.17 -15.84 35.79
CA GLN A 118 23.37 -16.51 35.27
C GLN A 118 23.19 -17.00 33.82
N THR A 119 21.95 -17.24 33.40
CA THR A 119 21.59 -17.66 32.04
C THR A 119 20.23 -17.13 31.64
N TYR A 120 20.07 -16.78 30.36
CA TYR A 120 18.78 -16.41 29.75
C TYR A 120 18.05 -17.62 29.16
N TRP A 121 18.54 -18.84 29.41
CA TRP A 121 17.89 -20.07 28.95
C TRP A 121 16.48 -20.16 29.54
N ILE A 122 15.49 -20.38 28.66
CA ILE A 122 14.09 -20.53 29.06
C ILE A 122 13.79 -22.02 29.01
N ASP A 123 13.66 -22.65 30.17
CA ASP A 123 13.19 -24.03 30.27
C ASP A 123 11.75 -24.12 29.76
N ARG A 124 11.51 -25.01 28.80
CA ARG A 124 10.20 -25.20 28.17
C ARG A 124 9.53 -26.44 28.72
N GLU A 125 8.35 -26.25 29.29
CA GLU A 125 7.43 -27.34 29.65
C GLU A 125 6.14 -27.20 28.83
N PRO A 126 5.76 -28.23 28.05
CA PRO A 126 6.47 -29.50 27.84
C PRO A 126 7.77 -29.31 27.04
N PRO A 127 8.74 -30.24 27.20
CA PRO A 127 9.95 -30.26 26.38
C PRO A 127 9.58 -30.27 24.89
N GLY A 128 10.41 -29.62 24.08
CA GLY A 128 10.19 -29.49 22.63
C GLY A 128 9.96 -30.85 21.94
N PRO A 129 9.44 -30.84 20.70
CA PRO A 129 9.12 -32.06 19.97
C PRO A 129 10.34 -33.00 19.94
N GLN A 130 10.08 -34.31 20.07
CA GLN A 130 11.14 -35.31 20.17
C GLN A 130 12.11 -35.17 18.99
N PRO A 131 13.43 -35.32 19.19
CA PRO A 131 14.44 -35.14 18.14
C PRO A 131 14.14 -35.97 16.88
N GLU A 132 13.48 -37.11 17.06
CA GLU A 132 13.03 -38.04 16.02
C GLU A 132 11.96 -37.47 15.06
N SER A 133 11.25 -36.41 15.47
CA SER A 133 10.27 -35.70 14.64
C SER A 133 10.89 -34.90 13.50
N LEU A 134 12.22 -34.72 13.50
CA LEU A 134 12.96 -33.92 12.53
C LEU A 134 13.51 -34.71 11.33
N ASN A 135 13.07 -35.96 11.14
CA ASN A 135 13.58 -36.84 10.06
C ASN A 135 13.30 -36.35 8.63
N ASN A 136 12.38 -35.40 8.41
CA ASN A 136 12.04 -34.85 7.09
C ASN A 136 12.17 -33.32 7.04
N GLN A 137 13.38 -32.80 7.31
CA GLN A 137 13.64 -31.35 7.28
C GLN A 137 14.03 -30.80 5.89
N PHE A 138 14.23 -31.65 4.89
CA PHE A 138 14.65 -31.26 3.54
C PHE A 138 13.81 -31.95 2.46
#